data_AF-A0A659ULN8-F1
#
_entry.id   AF-A0A659ULN8-F1
#
_cell.length_a   1.000
_cell.length_b   1.000
_cell.length_c   1.000
_cell.angle_alpha   90.00
_cell.angle_beta   90.00
_cell.angle_gamma   90.00
#
_symmetry.space_group_name_H-M   'P 1'
#
loop_
_entity.id
_entity.type
_entity.pdbx_description
1 polymer ?
#
loop_
_entity_poly.entity_id
_entity_poly.type
_entity_poly.pdbx_seq_one_letter_code
_entity_poly.pdbx_strand_id
1 'polypeptide(L)'
;AKALDRPILLSIGYAACHWCHVMAHESFENDDVAAVMNRLFVNIKVDREERPDIDQIYMAALSSMGEQGGWPLTMFLTPDGKPFWGGTYFPREPRYGRPGFIQVMEAVDKAWRDKRAS
;
A
#
# COMPACT_ATOMS: atom_id res chain seq x y z
N ALA A 1 1.44 13.10 -7.08
CA ALA A 1 2.61 12.20 -7.13
C ALA A 1 3.75 12.80 -7.95
N LYS A 2 3.57 13.01 -9.27
CA LYS A 2 4.62 13.55 -10.17
C LYS A 2 5.31 14.83 -9.68
N ALA A 3 4.52 15.84 -9.27
CA ALA A 3 5.06 17.10 -8.76
C ALA A 3 5.89 16.96 -7.47
N LEU A 4 5.63 15.91 -6.68
CA LEU A 4 6.36 15.62 -5.44
C LEU A 4 7.50 14.62 -5.64
N ASP A 5 7.62 14.04 -6.84
CA ASP A 5 8.49 12.91 -7.16
C ASP A 5 8.43 11.75 -6.14
N ARG A 6 7.22 11.46 -5.65
CA ARG A 6 6.96 10.41 -4.65
C ARG A 6 6.13 9.27 -5.23
N PRO A 7 6.41 8.02 -4.84
CA PRO A 7 5.56 6.89 -5.16
C PRO A 7 4.18 7.06 -4.51
N ILE A 8 3.22 6.29 -5.01
CA ILE A 8 1.84 6.26 -4.49
C ILE A 8 1.71 5.03 -3.60
N LEU A 9 1.10 5.22 -2.43
CA LEU A 9 0.58 4.14 -1.60
C LEU A 9 -0.93 4.10 -1.81
N LEU A 10 -1.39 3.09 -2.56
CA LEU A 10 -2.79 2.85 -2.86
C LEU A 10 -3.34 1.79 -1.89
N SER A 11 -4.39 2.13 -1.15
CA SER A 11 -5.12 1.20 -0.28
C SER A 11 -6.55 1.06 -0.79
N ILE A 12 -6.93 -0.16 -1.20
CA ILE A 12 -8.29 -0.49 -1.65
C ILE A 12 -8.98 -1.36 -0.61
N GLY A 13 -10.20 -0.98 -0.23
CA GLY A 13 -11.03 -1.71 0.72
C GLY A 13 -12.52 -1.54 0.41
N TYR A 14 -13.37 -2.06 1.28
CA TYR A 14 -14.84 -1.94 1.22
C TYR A 14 -15.42 -2.02 2.63
N ALA A 15 -16.68 -1.60 2.82
CA ALA A 15 -17.26 -1.42 4.15
C ALA A 15 -17.32 -2.69 5.02
N ALA A 16 -17.58 -3.86 4.42
CA ALA A 16 -17.69 -5.13 5.16
C ALA A 16 -16.34 -5.87 5.37
N CYS A 17 -15.22 -5.26 4.97
CA CYS A 17 -13.90 -5.88 5.03
C CYS A 17 -13.30 -5.85 6.44
N HIS A 18 -13.29 -7.00 7.13
CA HIS A 18 -12.72 -7.11 8.48
C HIS A 18 -11.28 -6.60 8.57
N TRP A 19 -10.38 -7.11 7.73
CA TRP A 19 -8.96 -6.73 7.78
C TRP A 19 -8.69 -5.29 7.35
N CYS A 20 -9.59 -4.67 6.58
CA CYS A 20 -9.48 -3.26 6.23
C CYS A 20 -9.72 -2.39 7.46
N HIS A 21 -10.71 -2.74 8.29
CA HIS A 21 -10.94 -2.07 9.58
C HIS A 21 -9.78 -2.30 10.55
N VAL A 22 -9.28 -3.54 10.66
CA VAL A 22 -8.13 -3.85 11.51
C VAL A 22 -6.92 -3.02 11.11
N MET A 23 -6.56 -3.00 9.82
CA MET A 23 -5.41 -2.21 9.34
C MET A 23 -5.63 -0.71 9.51
N ALA A 24 -6.85 -0.21 9.30
CA ALA A 24 -7.15 1.19 9.52
C ALA A 24 -6.92 1.60 10.98
N HIS A 25 -7.47 0.81 11.91
CA HIS A 25 -7.37 1.09 13.34
C HIS A 25 -5.95 0.90 13.87
N GLU A 26 -5.28 -0.19 13.48
CA GLU A 26 -3.93 -0.48 13.98
C GLU A 26 -2.87 0.41 13.34
N SER A 27 -3.05 0.83 12.08
CA SER A 27 -1.98 1.49 11.31
C SER A 27 -2.36 2.89 10.83
N PHE A 28 -3.48 3.08 10.12
CA PHE A 28 -3.77 4.39 9.51
C PHE A 28 -4.15 5.47 10.54
N GLU A 29 -4.71 5.09 11.68
CA GLU A 29 -5.05 5.98 12.80
C GLU A 29 -3.85 6.23 13.74
N ASN A 30 -2.72 5.54 13.55
CA ASN A 30 -1.53 5.73 14.36
C ASN A 30 -0.65 6.86 13.82
N ASP A 31 -0.38 7.88 14.64
CA ASP A 31 0.36 9.08 14.22
C ASP A 31 1.77 8.79 13.68
N ASP A 32 2.50 7.83 14.25
CA ASP A 32 3.85 7.47 13.80
C ASP A 32 3.82 6.83 12.41
N VAL A 33 2.86 5.93 12.18
CA VAL A 33 2.65 5.30 10.87
C VAL A 33 2.21 6.34 9.85
N ALA A 34 1.23 7.20 10.20
CA ALA A 34 0.73 8.26 9.34
C ALA A 34 1.83 9.27 8.96
N ALA A 35 2.73 9.59 9.89
CA ALA A 35 3.89 10.44 9.62
C ALA A 35 4.81 9.84 8.55
N VAL A 36 5.10 8.54 8.63
CA VAL A 36 5.90 7.82 7.61
C VAL A 36 5.16 7.78 6.27
N MET A 37 3.87 7.44 6.27
CA MET A 37 3.03 7.44 5.06
C MET A 37 3.09 8.80 4.34
N ASN A 38 2.85 9.90 5.07
CA ASN A 38 2.81 11.26 4.50
C ASN A 38 4.20 11.77 4.07
N ARG A 39 5.25 11.31 4.76
CA ARG A 39 6.64 11.65 4.39
C ARG A 39 7.05 10.98 3.07
N LEU A 40 6.72 9.70 2.90
CA LEU A 40 7.27 8.87 1.83
C LEU A 40 6.37 8.77 0.60
N PHE A 41 5.05 8.79 0.78
CA PHE A 41 4.10 8.45 -0.27
C PHE A 41 3.08 9.55 -0.52
N VAL A 42 2.48 9.52 -1.71
CA VAL A 42 1.14 10.08 -1.93
C VAL A 42 0.12 9.00 -1.62
N ASN A 43 -0.64 9.19 -0.55
CA ASN A 43 -1.60 8.21 -0.06
C ASN A 43 -2.92 8.34 -0.82
N ILE A 44 -3.43 7.24 -1.39
CA ILE A 44 -4.71 7.17 -2.08
C ILE A 44 -5.54 6.04 -1.47
N LYS A 45 -6.75 6.35 -1.01
CA LYS A 45 -7.73 5.38 -0.55
C LYS A 45 -8.82 5.23 -1.60
N VAL A 46 -9.15 4.00 -1.95
CA VAL A 46 -10.21 3.68 -2.93
C VAL A 46 -11.22 2.75 -2.27
N ASP A 47 -12.50 3.08 -2.44
CA ASP A 47 -13.59 2.17 -2.14
C ASP A 47 -13.84 1.27 -3.35
N ARG A 48 -13.73 -0.04 -3.15
CA ARG A 48 -13.99 -1.06 -4.16
C ARG A 48 -15.45 -1.06 -4.62
N GLU A 49 -16.39 -0.77 -3.73
CA GLU A 49 -17.83 -0.77 -4.06
C GLU A 49 -18.15 0.37 -5.02
N GLU A 50 -17.45 1.49 -4.90
CA GLU A 50 -17.56 2.63 -5.82
C GLU A 50 -16.70 2.45 -7.09
N ARG A 51 -15.51 1.84 -6.96
CA ARG A 51 -14.52 1.68 -8.05
C ARG A 51 -14.06 0.23 -8.22
N PRO A 52 -14.97 -0.69 -8.61
CA PRO A 52 -14.62 -2.09 -8.84
C PRO A 52 -13.67 -2.27 -10.03
N ASP A 53 -13.66 -1.31 -10.96
CA ASP A 53 -12.74 -1.26 -12.10
C ASP A 53 -11.28 -1.10 -11.64
N ILE A 54 -11.03 -0.18 -10.70
CA ILE A 54 -9.69 0.04 -10.12
C ILE A 54 -9.25 -1.19 -9.32
N ASP A 55 -10.16 -1.73 -8.50
CA ASP A 55 -9.90 -2.93 -7.69
C ASP A 55 -9.42 -4.10 -8.55
N GLN A 56 -10.14 -4.41 -9.64
CA GLN A 56 -9.79 -5.52 -10.53
C GLN A 56 -8.40 -5.35 -11.16
N ILE A 57 -8.06 -4.14 -11.63
CA ILE A 57 -6.76 -3.85 -12.22
C ILE A 57 -5.63 -4.15 -11.24
N TYR A 58 -5.75 -3.66 -10.01
CA TYR A 58 -4.68 -3.80 -9.03
C TYR A 58 -4.65 -5.18 -8.35
N MET A 59 -5.78 -5.87 -8.23
CA MET A 59 -5.83 -7.27 -7.79
C MET A 59 -5.16 -8.20 -8.80
N ALA A 60 -5.37 -7.96 -10.11
CA ALA A 60 -4.69 -8.68 -11.17
C ALA A 60 -3.18 -8.39 -11.15
N ALA A 61 -2.78 -7.14 -10.92
CA ALA A 61 -1.38 -6.77 -10.75
C ALA A 61 -0.74 -7.51 -9.55
N LEU A 62 -1.40 -7.53 -8.39
CA LEU A 62 -0.91 -8.26 -7.21
C LEU A 62 -0.74 -9.76 -7.51
N SER A 63 -1.73 -10.37 -8.17
CA SER A 63 -1.67 -11.78 -8.58
C SER A 63 -0.51 -12.05 -9.54
N SER A 64 -0.24 -11.12 -10.47
CA SER A 64 0.89 -11.23 -11.42
C SER A 64 2.26 -11.14 -10.73
N MET A 65 2.33 -10.54 -9.54
CA MET A 65 3.53 -10.50 -8.70
C MET A 65 3.73 -11.78 -7.88
N GLY A 66 2.83 -12.76 -8.00
CA GLY A 66 2.87 -14.02 -7.26
C GLY A 66 2.27 -13.95 -5.86
N GLU A 67 1.65 -12.82 -5.49
CA GLU A 67 1.04 -12.62 -4.19
C GLU A 67 -0.40 -13.13 -4.16
N GLN A 68 -0.82 -13.63 -3.00
CA GLN A 68 -2.20 -14.03 -2.80
C GLN A 68 -3.11 -12.80 -2.74
N GLY A 69 -4.16 -12.79 -3.55
CA GLY A 69 -5.16 -11.72 -3.55
C GLY A 69 -5.98 -11.65 -2.26
N GLY A 70 -6.47 -10.44 -1.95
CA GLY A 70 -7.31 -10.19 -0.78
C GLY A 70 -7.42 -8.70 -0.45
N TRP A 71 -8.20 -8.39 0.59
CA TRP A 71 -8.39 -7.03 1.08
C TRP A 71 -7.98 -6.93 2.56
N PRO A 72 -7.39 -5.80 3.01
CA PRO A 72 -7.10 -4.60 2.23
C PRO A 72 -6.06 -4.88 1.15
N LEU A 73 -6.25 -4.31 -0.04
CA LEU A 73 -5.30 -4.43 -1.14
C LEU A 73 -4.37 -3.22 -1.07
N THR A 74 -3.10 -3.46 -0.74
CA THR A 74 -2.09 -2.42 -0.50
C THR A 74 -1.06 -2.45 -1.61
N MET A 75 -1.08 -1.43 -2.49
CA MET A 75 -0.20 -1.37 -3.66
C MET A 75 0.71 -0.15 -3.61
N PHE A 76 1.96 -0.36 -4.02
CA PHE A 76 2.95 0.69 -4.20
C PHE A 76 3.17 0.93 -5.69
N LEU A 77 2.90 2.16 -6.11
CA LEU A 77 2.87 2.54 -7.52
C LEU A 77 3.90 3.62 -7.81
N THR A 78 4.39 3.66 -9.05
CA THR A 78 5.16 4.80 -9.55
C THR A 78 4.28 6.07 -9.56
N PRO A 79 4.86 7.26 -9.72
CA PRO A 79 4.10 8.50 -9.87
C PRO A 79 3.13 8.52 -11.07
N ASP A 80 3.29 7.59 -12.02
CA ASP A 80 2.40 7.36 -13.17
C ASP A 80 1.31 6.32 -12.90
N GLY A 81 1.22 5.78 -11.68
CA GLY A 81 0.20 4.79 -11.30
C GLY A 81 0.53 3.35 -11.70
N LYS A 82 1.76 3.07 -12.18
CA LYS A 82 2.19 1.71 -12.52
C LYS A 82 2.56 0.94 -11.24
N PRO A 83 1.95 -0.23 -10.96
CA PRO A 83 2.29 -1.00 -9.79
C PRO A 83 3.69 -1.60 -9.92
N PHE A 84 4.47 -1.57 -8.84
CA PHE A 84 5.80 -2.19 -8.82
C PHE A 84 5.98 -3.15 -7.64
N TRP A 85 5.18 -3.02 -6.59
CA TRP A 85 5.14 -3.95 -5.46
C TRP A 85 3.80 -3.81 -4.73
N GLY A 86 3.42 -4.80 -3.92
CA GLY A 86 2.20 -4.75 -3.16
C GLY A 86 2.00 -5.98 -2.29
N GLY A 87 0.92 -5.97 -1.52
CA GLY A 87 0.49 -7.04 -0.65
C GLY A 87 -0.94 -6.82 -0.20
N THR A 88 -1.38 -7.61 0.77
CA THR A 88 -2.71 -7.45 1.36
C THR A 88 -2.61 -6.69 2.69
N TYR A 89 -2.73 -7.42 3.79
CA TYR A 89 -2.62 -6.91 5.15
C TYR A 89 -1.15 -6.85 5.60
N PHE A 90 -0.75 -5.69 6.13
CA PHE A 90 0.51 -5.49 6.83
C PHE A 90 0.24 -5.10 8.29
N PRO A 91 0.81 -5.81 9.28
CA PRO A 91 0.63 -5.46 10.68
C PRO A 91 1.40 -4.18 11.03
N ARG A 92 0.95 -3.42 12.03
CA ARG A 92 1.68 -2.22 12.51
C ARG A 92 3.10 -2.59 12.95
N GLU A 93 3.22 -3.60 13.80
CA GLU A 93 4.48 -4.11 14.34
C GLU A 93 4.84 -5.49 13.73
N PRO A 94 6.13 -5.85 13.67
CA PRO A 94 6.55 -7.15 13.14
C PRO A 94 5.89 -8.29 13.91
N ARG A 95 5.21 -9.19 13.20
CA ARG A 95 4.52 -10.33 13.83
C ARG A 95 4.44 -11.50 12.86
N TYR A 96 4.51 -12.73 13.40
CA TYR A 96 4.39 -13.97 12.63
C TYR A 96 5.36 -14.06 11.43
N GLY A 97 6.59 -13.55 11.61
CA GLY A 97 7.61 -13.54 10.55
C GLY A 97 7.35 -12.51 9.45
N ARG A 98 6.38 -11.61 9.61
CA ARG A 98 6.12 -10.50 8.69
C ARG A 98 6.68 -9.19 9.24
N PRO A 99 7.27 -8.33 8.39
CA PRO A 99 7.70 -7.00 8.79
C PRO A 99 6.51 -6.13 9.20
N GLY A 100 6.76 -5.16 10.07
CA GLY A 100 5.79 -4.13 10.40
C GLY A 100 5.61 -3.15 9.24
N PHE A 101 4.47 -2.46 9.19
CA PHE A 101 4.11 -1.63 8.04
C PHE A 101 5.09 -0.46 7.80
N ILE A 102 5.66 0.11 8.86
CA ILE A 102 6.73 1.12 8.74
C ILE A 102 7.96 0.53 8.05
N GLN A 103 8.39 -0.67 8.45
CA GLN A 103 9.56 -1.33 7.84
C GLN A 103 9.33 -1.61 6.35
N VAL A 104 8.10 -2.05 6.00
CA VAL A 104 7.70 -2.25 4.61
C VAL A 104 7.81 -0.94 3.83
N MET A 105 7.23 0.14 4.35
CA MET A 105 7.25 1.46 3.72
C MET A 105 8.66 2.00 3.50
N GLU A 106 9.54 1.88 4.50
CA GLU A 106 10.94 2.31 4.39
C GLU A 106 11.73 1.47 3.39
N ALA A 107 11.55 0.15 3.39
CA ALA A 107 12.19 -0.73 2.41
C ALA A 107 11.74 -0.42 0.97
N VAL A 108 10.45 -0.15 0.77
CA VAL A 108 9.88 0.22 -0.52
C VAL A 108 10.41 1.57 -1.01
N ASP A 109 10.42 2.60 -0.15
CA ASP A 109 10.95 3.92 -0.51
C ASP A 109 12.45 3.83 -0.85
N LYS A 110 13.23 3.05 -0.08
CA LYS A 110 14.64 2.80 -0.40
C LYS A 110 14.80 2.17 -1.78
N ALA A 111 14.08 1.08 -2.06
CA ALA A 111 14.15 0.39 -3.35
C ALA A 111 13.72 1.30 -4.51
N TRP A 112 12.70 2.13 -4.31
CA TRP A 112 12.26 3.14 -5.28
C TRP A 112 13.36 4.16 -5.60
N ARG A 113 14.03 4.70 -4.57
CA ARG A 113 15.11 5.69 -4.74
C ARG A 113 16.34 5.09 -5.43
N ASP A 114 16.76 3.90 -5.00
CA ASP A 114 17.93 3.23 -5.56
C ASP A 114 17.77 2.97 -7.07
N LYS A 115 16.57 2.54 -7.49
CA LYS A 115 16.25 2.30 -8.91
C LYS A 115 16.20 3.56 -9.77
N ARG A 116 16.05 4.74 -9.15
CA ARG A 116 16.09 6.04 -9.87
C ARG A 116 17.49 6.62 -9.97
N ALA A 117 18.39 6.22 -9.08
CA ALA A 117 19.79 6.65 -9.07
C ALA A 117 20.67 5.82 -10.02
N SER A 118 20.12 4.75 -10.61
CA SER A 118 20.76 3.86 -11.58
C SER A 118 20.23 4.09 -12.99
#